data_AF-A0A973JJY1-F1
#
_entry.id   AF-A0A973JJY1-F1
#
_cell.length_a   1.000
_cell.length_b   1.000
_cell.length_c   1.000
_cell.angle_alpha   90.00
_cell.angle_beta   90.00
_cell.angle_gamma   90.00
#
_symmetry.space_group_name_H-M   'P 1'
#
loop_
_entity.id
_entity.type
_entity.pdbx_description
1 polymer ?
#
loop_
_entity_poly.entity_id
_entity_poly.type
_entity_poly.pdbx_seq_one_letter_code
_entity_poly.pdbx_strand_id
1 'polypeptide(L)'
;MNTRPLIITSILIVILAVILFIIWGVFIRYRGITGDVAMLAERVTVSSDSDTHTMSSSENMALSVGEYKTIDGLIITLTDIRSDDRCPIDAVCMQAGKIQVSATLATEEEFRSVGFSFPGTPLIFEGYRVSIKDVFPLRTSGNVPASGDYRIAFSVEKL
;
A
#
# COMPACT_ATOMS: atom_id res chain seq x y z
N MET A 1 -14.51 -6.76 61.75
CA MET A 1 -14.54 -7.89 60.79
C MET A 1 -14.86 -7.35 59.41
N ASN A 2 -13.85 -7.23 58.55
CA ASN A 2 -13.94 -6.60 57.23
C ASN A 2 -13.69 -7.69 56.17
N THR A 3 -14.75 -8.41 55.78
CA THR A 3 -14.68 -9.59 54.92
C THR A 3 -15.10 -9.29 53.49
N ARG A 4 -14.38 -8.42 52.76
CA ARG A 4 -14.55 -8.30 51.30
C ARG A 4 -13.25 -7.95 50.53
N PRO A 5 -12.30 -8.89 50.36
CA PRO A 5 -11.30 -8.76 49.30
C PRO A 5 -11.33 -9.89 48.24
N LEU A 6 -12.21 -10.90 48.36
CA LEU A 6 -12.16 -12.10 47.50
C LEU A 6 -12.87 -11.97 46.14
N ILE A 7 -13.78 -11.01 45.97
CA ILE A 7 -14.54 -10.88 44.71
C ILE A 7 -13.74 -10.10 43.66
N ILE A 8 -12.95 -9.11 44.09
CA ILE A 8 -12.18 -8.24 43.19
C ILE A 8 -11.02 -9.02 42.54
N THR A 9 -10.37 -9.92 43.29
CA THR A 9 -9.29 -10.76 42.77
C THR A 9 -9.79 -11.74 41.71
N SER A 10 -10.99 -12.30 41.88
CA SER A 10 -11.57 -13.24 40.90
C SER A 10 -11.92 -12.57 39.58
N ILE A 11 -12.41 -11.33 39.60
CA ILE A 11 -12.75 -10.59 38.37
C ILE A 11 -11.49 -10.23 37.59
N LEU A 12 -10.43 -9.81 38.28
CA LEU A 12 -9.16 -9.44 37.64
C LEU A 12 -8.52 -10.63 36.91
N ILE A 13 -8.57 -11.83 37.50
CA ILE A 13 -8.03 -13.05 36.89
C ILE A 13 -8.77 -13.41 35.61
N VAL A 14 -10.11 -13.30 35.60
CA VAL A 14 -10.93 -13.59 34.40
C VAL A 14 -10.61 -12.59 33.28
N ILE A 15 -10.47 -11.31 33.60
CA ILE A 15 -10.13 -10.28 32.61
C ILE A 15 -8.74 -10.54 32.00
N LEU A 16 -7.73 -10.85 32.83
CA LEU A 16 -6.38 -11.15 32.35
C LEU A 16 -6.36 -12.40 31.46
N ALA A 17 -7.13 -13.44 31.80
CA ALA A 17 -7.22 -14.65 30.99
C ALA A 17 -7.84 -14.38 29.60
N VAL A 18 -8.89 -13.55 29.53
CA VAL A 18 -9.52 -13.18 28.25
C VAL A 18 -8.56 -12.38 27.37
N ILE A 19 -7.83 -11.42 27.95
CA ILE A 19 -6.84 -10.62 27.21
C ILE A 19 -5.73 -11.51 26.65
N LEU A 20 -5.20 -12.44 27.46
CA LEU A 20 -4.17 -13.39 27.00
C LEU A 20 -4.69 -14.28 25.86
N PHE A 21 -5.94 -14.71 25.91
CA PHE A 21 -6.54 -15.53 24.86
C PHE A 21 -6.68 -14.77 23.52
N ILE A 22 -7.06 -13.49 23.58
CA ILE A 22 -7.13 -12.62 22.40
C ILE A 22 -5.73 -12.40 21.80
N ILE A 23 -4.74 -12.09 22.64
CA ILE A 23 -3.35 -11.88 22.19
C ILE A 23 -2.79 -13.16 21.56
N TRP A 24 -3.05 -14.32 22.16
CA TRP A 24 -2.58 -15.61 21.63
C TRP A 24 -3.27 -15.96 20.30
N GLY A 25 -4.57 -15.73 20.16
CA GLY A 25 -5.31 -15.93 18.92
C GLY A 25 -4.82 -15.04 17.76
N VAL A 26 -4.47 -13.79 18.05
CA VAL A 26 -3.85 -12.88 17.08
C VAL A 26 -2.45 -13.38 16.69
N PHE A 27 -1.63 -13.81 17.65
CA PHE A 27 -0.26 -14.28 17.38
C PHE A 27 -0.23 -15.57 16.52
N ILE A 28 -1.20 -16.47 16.69
CA ILE A 28 -1.32 -17.67 15.84
C ILE A 28 -1.57 -17.30 14.37
N ARG A 29 -2.31 -16.22 14.08
CA ARG A 29 -2.53 -15.75 12.71
C ARG A 29 -1.26 -15.19 12.06
N TYR A 30 -0.35 -14.61 12.85
CA TYR A 30 0.90 -14.04 12.33
C TYR A 30 1.97 -15.08 11.97
N ARG A 31 1.92 -16.30 12.48
CA ARG A 31 2.95 -17.34 12.19
C ARG A 31 2.71 -18.14 10.90
N GLY A 32 1.68 -17.82 10.12
CA GLY A 32 1.26 -18.61 8.96
C GLY A 32 1.87 -18.27 7.60
N ILE A 33 2.80 -17.31 7.49
CA ILE A 33 3.35 -16.86 6.18
C ILE A 33 4.87 -16.94 6.20
N THR A 34 5.43 -18.15 6.23
CA THR A 34 6.81 -18.41 5.76
C THR A 34 6.88 -19.85 5.25
N GLY A 35 6.25 -20.09 4.10
CA GLY A 35 6.39 -21.31 3.33
C GLY A 35 6.75 -20.96 1.89
N ASP A 36 7.84 -21.55 1.41
CA ASP A 36 8.20 -21.76 0.00
C ASP A 36 8.74 -20.58 -0.82
N VAL A 37 10.01 -20.23 -0.60
CA VAL A 37 10.90 -19.72 -1.67
C VAL A 37 12.28 -20.35 -1.58
N ALA A 38 12.35 -21.65 -1.88
CA ALA A 38 13.61 -22.34 -2.10
C ALA A 38 13.49 -23.32 -3.27
N MET A 39 13.48 -22.81 -4.49
CA MET A 39 13.80 -23.62 -5.67
C MET A 39 14.42 -22.79 -6.79
N LEU A 40 15.69 -23.14 -7.08
CA LEU A 40 16.39 -23.01 -8.35
C LEU A 40 16.85 -21.61 -8.78
N ALA A 41 17.95 -21.20 -8.13
CA ALA A 41 18.96 -20.34 -8.73
C ALA A 41 19.66 -21.08 -9.89
N GLU A 42 19.28 -20.76 -11.12
CA GLU A 42 20.11 -21.05 -12.29
C GLU A 42 21.06 -19.87 -12.53
N ARG A 43 22.35 -20.22 -12.59
CA ARG A 43 23.48 -19.33 -12.87
C ARG A 43 23.25 -18.60 -14.19
N VAL A 44 23.04 -17.28 -14.11
CA VAL A 44 23.39 -16.35 -15.18
C VAL A 44 24.32 -15.31 -14.58
N THR A 45 25.62 -15.58 -14.65
CA THR A 45 26.67 -14.59 -14.39
C THR A 45 26.79 -13.69 -15.61
N VAL A 46 26.07 -12.57 -15.60
CA VAL A 46 26.38 -11.43 -16.47
C VAL A 46 27.20 -10.46 -15.64
N SER A 47 28.48 -10.40 -15.97
CA SER A 47 29.38 -9.33 -15.56
C SER A 47 28.93 -8.06 -16.27
N SER A 48 28.30 -7.14 -15.55
CA SER A 48 28.14 -5.76 -15.97
C SER A 48 28.76 -4.87 -14.91
N ASP A 49 30.07 -4.63 -15.07
CA ASP A 49 30.63 -3.34 -14.69
C ASP A 49 29.91 -2.29 -15.55
N SER A 50 29.04 -1.51 -14.91
CA SER A 50 28.47 -0.31 -15.50
C SER A 50 28.59 0.80 -14.49
N ASP A 51 29.55 1.65 -14.79
CA ASP A 51 29.87 2.93 -14.20
C ASP A 51 28.73 3.63 -13.45
N THR A 52 29.10 4.08 -12.25
CA THR A 52 28.37 4.97 -11.35
C THR A 52 28.11 6.33 -12.01
N HIS A 53 27.11 6.39 -12.89
CA HIS A 53 26.40 7.63 -13.17
C HIS A 53 25.12 7.62 -12.34
N THR A 54 25.06 8.53 -11.38
CA THR A 54 23.85 8.95 -10.66
C THR A 54 22.85 9.52 -11.66
N MET A 55 22.20 8.65 -12.42
CA MET A 55 21.08 8.97 -13.30
C MET A 55 19.81 8.92 -12.46
N SER A 56 19.02 10.00 -12.54
CA SER A 56 17.69 10.13 -11.95
C SER A 56 16.88 8.84 -12.20
N SER A 57 16.82 7.99 -11.18
CA SER A 57 16.17 6.69 -11.25
C SER A 57 14.69 6.90 -11.00
N SER A 58 13.91 6.99 -12.08
CA SER A 58 12.45 6.93 -11.99
C SER A 58 12.04 5.52 -11.54
N GLU A 59 11.66 5.38 -10.27
CA GLU A 59 11.21 4.12 -9.72
C GLU A 59 9.68 4.03 -9.82
N ASN A 60 9.19 2.88 -10.30
CA ASN A 60 7.76 2.58 -10.41
C ASN A 60 7.37 1.59 -9.32
N MET A 61 6.26 1.83 -8.62
CA MET A 61 5.75 0.94 -7.59
C MET A 61 4.25 0.76 -7.67
N ALA A 62 3.77 -0.46 -7.58
CA ALA A 62 2.35 -0.76 -7.47
C ALA A 62 1.96 -0.89 -5.98
N LEU A 63 0.92 -0.19 -5.55
CA LEU A 63 0.36 -0.26 -4.19
C LEU A 63 -1.09 -0.69 -4.21
N SER A 64 -1.47 -1.53 -3.25
CA SER A 64 -2.86 -1.82 -2.89
C SER A 64 -3.37 -0.82 -1.84
N VAL A 65 -4.69 -0.72 -1.68
CA VAL A 65 -5.27 0.16 -0.65
C VAL A 65 -4.83 -0.30 0.75
N GLY A 66 -4.27 0.62 1.52
CA GLY A 66 -3.67 0.39 2.83
C GLY A 66 -2.19 0.01 2.80
N GLU A 67 -1.62 -0.30 1.63
CA GLU A 67 -0.20 -0.57 1.50
C GLU A 67 0.62 0.71 1.37
N TYR A 68 1.87 0.64 1.79
CA TYR A 68 2.84 1.71 1.64
C TYR A 68 4.16 1.18 1.10
N LYS A 69 4.93 2.08 0.48
CA LYS A 69 6.32 1.81 0.09
C LYS A 69 7.16 3.07 0.31
N THR A 70 8.44 2.85 0.58
CA THR A 70 9.44 3.90 0.79
C THR A 70 10.42 3.94 -0.37
N ILE A 71 10.70 5.12 -0.91
CA ILE A 71 11.68 5.37 -1.97
C ILE A 71 12.48 6.62 -1.62
N ASP A 72 13.79 6.50 -1.47
CA ASP A 72 14.70 7.60 -1.15
C ASP A 72 14.28 8.48 0.04
N GLY A 73 13.56 7.90 1.01
CA GLY A 73 13.03 8.61 2.19
C GLY A 73 11.61 9.16 2.03
N LEU A 74 11.02 9.10 0.83
CA LEU A 74 9.60 9.37 0.61
C LEU A 74 8.78 8.09 0.86
N ILE A 75 7.83 8.17 1.78
CA ILE A 75 6.83 7.13 2.03
C ILE A 75 5.55 7.50 1.29
N ILE A 76 5.04 6.58 0.49
CA ILE A 76 3.74 6.71 -0.18
C ILE A 76 2.83 5.60 0.34
N THR A 77 1.67 5.98 0.86
CA THR A 77 0.61 5.07 1.29
C THR A 77 -0.63 5.30 0.44
N LEU A 78 -1.12 4.28 -0.27
CA LEU A 78 -2.40 4.38 -0.97
C LEU A 78 -3.52 4.24 0.05
N THR A 79 -4.29 5.28 0.30
CA THR A 79 -5.29 5.28 1.38
C THR A 79 -6.68 4.89 0.90
N ASP A 80 -7.08 5.28 -0.30
CA ASP A 80 -8.37 4.87 -0.86
C ASP A 80 -8.52 5.10 -2.38
N ILE A 81 -9.49 4.40 -2.98
CA ILE A 81 -10.01 4.66 -4.33
C ILE A 81 -11.29 5.49 -4.22
N ARG A 82 -11.21 6.77 -4.56
CA ARG A 82 -12.33 7.73 -4.39
C ARG A 82 -13.40 7.58 -5.47
N SER A 83 -12.98 7.34 -6.71
CA SER A 83 -13.87 7.13 -7.86
C SER A 83 -13.11 6.49 -9.01
N ASP A 84 -13.73 5.55 -9.74
CA ASP A 84 -13.20 5.02 -10.99
C ASP A 84 -14.23 5.12 -12.12
N ASP A 85 -14.07 6.14 -12.95
CA ASP A 85 -14.88 6.39 -14.13
C ASP A 85 -14.13 6.04 -15.42
N ARG A 86 -13.00 5.30 -15.34
CA ARG A 86 -12.23 4.88 -16.52
C ARG A 86 -13.14 4.21 -17.54
N CYS A 87 -12.86 4.44 -18.83
CA CYS A 87 -13.61 3.79 -19.89
C CYS A 87 -13.42 2.28 -19.80
N PRO A 88 -14.49 1.47 -19.70
CA PRO A 88 -14.37 0.03 -19.70
C PRO A 88 -13.70 -0.47 -20.98
N ILE A 89 -12.89 -1.52 -20.88
CA ILE A 89 -12.16 -2.09 -22.02
C ILE A 89 -13.07 -2.72 -23.09
N ASP A 90 -14.31 -3.01 -22.71
CA ASP A 90 -15.36 -3.63 -23.53
C ASP A 90 -16.43 -2.62 -23.98
N ALA A 91 -16.20 -1.31 -23.78
CA ALA A 91 -17.11 -0.25 -24.17
C ALA A 91 -16.43 0.79 -25.07
N VAL A 92 -17.24 1.48 -25.87
CA VAL A 92 -16.80 2.64 -26.64
C VAL A 92 -17.26 3.90 -25.92
N CYS A 93 -16.32 4.66 -25.37
CA CYS A 93 -16.61 5.90 -24.67
C CYS A 93 -16.37 7.12 -25.56
N MET A 94 -17.26 8.12 -25.48
CA MET A 94 -17.08 9.41 -26.15
C MET A 94 -16.03 10.30 -25.46
N GLN A 95 -15.76 10.05 -24.17
CA GLN A 95 -14.81 10.77 -23.35
C GLN A 95 -13.87 9.79 -22.65
N ALA A 96 -12.60 10.19 -22.50
CA ALA A 96 -11.66 9.43 -21.68
C ALA A 96 -12.05 9.58 -20.20
N GLY A 97 -12.45 8.47 -19.60
CA GLY A 97 -12.71 8.38 -18.17
C GLY A 97 -11.44 8.59 -17.34
N LYS A 98 -11.61 8.77 -16.03
CA LYS A 98 -10.49 8.93 -15.08
C LYS A 98 -10.75 8.17 -13.79
N ILE A 99 -9.68 7.89 -13.06
CA ILE A 99 -9.74 7.40 -11.68
C ILE A 99 -9.16 8.46 -10.75
N GLN A 100 -9.74 8.58 -9.57
CA GLN A 100 -9.28 9.46 -8.50
C GLN A 100 -8.97 8.60 -7.28
N VAL A 101 -7.78 8.80 -6.70
CA VAL A 101 -7.32 8.07 -5.52
C VAL A 101 -6.84 9.04 -4.46
N SER A 102 -6.91 8.62 -3.21
CA SER A 102 -6.28 9.32 -2.10
C SER A 102 -5.03 8.57 -1.70
N ALA A 103 -3.94 9.31 -1.51
CA ALA A 103 -2.68 8.78 -1.00
C ALA A 103 -2.12 9.74 0.04
N THR A 104 -1.34 9.18 0.95
CA THR A 104 -0.59 9.92 1.94
C THR A 104 0.87 9.88 1.54
N LEU A 105 1.49 11.05 1.51
CA LEU A 105 2.92 11.24 1.28
C LEU A 105 3.57 11.66 2.60
N ALA A 106 4.72 11.09 2.91
CA ALA A 106 5.47 11.45 4.10
C ALA A 106 6.98 11.42 3.85
N THR A 107 7.69 12.40 4.42
CA THR A 107 9.14 12.39 4.61
C THR A 107 9.43 12.47 6.12
N GLU A 108 10.69 12.67 6.50
CA GLU A 108 11.05 12.96 7.89
C GLU A 108 10.49 14.32 8.37
N GLU A 109 10.27 15.26 7.45
CA GLU A 109 9.91 16.65 7.75
C GLU A 109 8.41 16.93 7.61
N GLU A 110 7.76 16.34 6.59
CA GLU A 110 6.37 16.63 6.28
C GLU A 110 5.53 15.36 6.08
N PHE A 111 4.27 15.44 6.47
CA PHE A 111 3.24 14.44 6.20
C PHE A 111 1.99 15.12 5.61
N ARG A 112 1.50 14.62 4.47
CA ARG A 112 0.33 15.20 3.77
C ARG A 112 -0.54 14.14 3.10
N SER A 113 -1.86 14.26 3.28
CA SER A 113 -2.85 13.50 2.50
C SER A 113 -3.27 14.28 1.26
N VAL A 114 -3.20 13.65 0.09
CA VAL A 114 -3.40 14.29 -1.22
C VAL A 114 -4.25 13.41 -2.15
N GLY A 115 -4.95 14.06 -3.07
CA GLY A 115 -5.69 13.37 -4.13
C GLY A 115 -4.87 13.32 -5.42
N PHE A 116 -4.86 12.16 -6.08
CA PHE A 116 -4.29 11.97 -7.41
C PHE A 116 -5.39 11.64 -8.42
N SER A 117 -5.17 11.97 -9.68
CA SER A 117 -6.03 11.57 -10.79
C SER A 117 -5.20 10.89 -11.89
N PHE A 118 -5.77 9.88 -12.54
CA PHE A 118 -5.18 9.24 -13.71
C PHE A 118 -6.20 9.14 -14.87
N PRO A 119 -5.89 9.69 -16.05
CA PRO A 119 -4.75 10.57 -16.33
C PRO A 119 -4.84 11.88 -15.52
N GLY A 120 -3.69 12.48 -15.19
CA GLY A 120 -3.63 13.71 -14.39
C GLY A 120 -2.23 14.30 -14.27
N THR A 121 -2.14 15.45 -13.60
CA THR A 121 -0.87 16.19 -13.43
C THR A 121 -0.05 15.59 -12.29
N PRO A 122 1.28 15.43 -12.45
CA PRO A 122 2.18 15.07 -11.35
C PRO A 122 2.10 16.08 -10.20
N LEU A 123 2.17 15.58 -8.98
CA LEU A 123 2.28 16.37 -7.76
C LEU A 123 3.76 16.54 -7.37
N ILE A 124 4.14 17.74 -6.94
CA ILE A 124 5.44 17.97 -6.32
C ILE A 124 5.29 17.97 -4.79
N PHE A 125 6.13 17.20 -4.10
CA PHE A 125 6.15 17.08 -2.65
C PHE A 125 7.59 16.90 -2.17
N GLU A 126 8.13 17.82 -1.37
CA GLU A 126 9.47 17.72 -0.76
C GLU A 126 10.60 17.35 -1.75
N GLY A 127 10.62 17.99 -2.92
CA GLY A 127 11.63 17.71 -3.95
C GLY A 127 11.38 16.43 -4.76
N TYR A 128 10.22 15.79 -4.61
CA TYR A 128 9.81 14.63 -5.41
C TYR A 128 8.69 15.01 -6.38
N ARG A 129 8.76 14.50 -7.60
CA ARG A 129 7.67 14.46 -8.58
C ARG A 129 6.99 13.10 -8.49
N VAL A 130 5.74 13.09 -8.03
CA VAL A 130 4.93 11.89 -7.85
C VAL A 130 3.75 11.91 -8.82
N SER A 131 3.54 10.82 -9.55
CA SER A 131 2.39 10.67 -10.47
C SER A 131 1.89 9.24 -10.52
N ILE A 132 0.68 9.03 -11.01
CA ILE A 132 0.19 7.69 -11.34
C ILE A 132 0.61 7.38 -12.77
N LYS A 133 1.26 6.23 -12.95
CA LYS A 133 1.69 5.70 -14.24
C LYS A 133 0.68 4.71 -14.81
N ASP A 134 0.08 3.88 -13.96
CA ASP A 134 -0.86 2.84 -14.39
C ASP A 134 -1.81 2.41 -13.26
N VAL A 135 -2.91 1.76 -13.62
CA VAL A 135 -3.98 1.36 -12.70
C VAL A 135 -4.54 0.01 -13.11
N PHE A 136 -4.42 -0.97 -12.21
CA PHE A 136 -4.99 -2.31 -12.36
C PHE A 136 -6.03 -2.59 -11.28
N PRO A 137 -7.01 -3.48 -11.54
CA PRO A 137 -7.30 -4.09 -12.83
C PRO A 137 -7.90 -3.08 -13.81
N LEU A 138 -7.99 -3.46 -15.09
CA LEU A 138 -8.77 -2.71 -16.07
C LEU A 138 -10.26 -2.87 -15.78
N ARG A 139 -11.04 -1.81 -16.01
CA ARG A 139 -12.48 -1.82 -15.78
C ARG A 139 -13.21 -2.55 -16.91
N THR A 140 -14.25 -3.31 -16.58
CA THR A 140 -15.18 -3.93 -17.54
C THR A 140 -16.60 -3.43 -17.30
N SER A 141 -17.46 -3.52 -18.31
CA SER A 141 -18.82 -3.00 -18.24
C SER A 141 -19.66 -3.81 -17.25
N GLY A 142 -20.35 -3.11 -16.36
CA GLY A 142 -21.18 -3.75 -15.33
C GLY A 142 -20.41 -4.34 -14.14
N ASN A 143 -19.08 -4.21 -14.10
CA ASN A 143 -18.27 -4.64 -12.97
C ASN A 143 -17.31 -3.53 -12.53
N VAL A 144 -17.50 -3.06 -11.30
CA VAL A 144 -16.56 -2.15 -10.65
C VAL A 144 -15.70 -2.99 -9.71
N PRO A 145 -14.36 -3.03 -9.91
CA PRO A 145 -13.46 -3.77 -9.02
C PRO A 145 -13.65 -3.35 -7.57
N ALA A 146 -13.52 -4.29 -6.63
CA ALA A 146 -13.57 -3.94 -5.21
C ALA A 146 -12.32 -3.12 -4.84
N SER A 147 -12.43 -2.26 -3.82
CA SER A 147 -11.33 -1.35 -3.43
C SER A 147 -10.01 -2.10 -3.14
N GLY A 148 -10.07 -3.30 -2.54
CA GLY A 148 -8.89 -4.14 -2.27
C GLY A 148 -8.24 -4.80 -3.49
N ASP A 149 -8.93 -4.83 -4.64
CA ASP A 149 -8.42 -5.41 -5.88
C ASP A 149 -7.52 -4.44 -6.65
N TYR A 150 -7.62 -3.13 -6.35
CA TYR A 150 -6.84 -2.13 -7.06
C TYR A 150 -5.34 -2.25 -6.76
N ARG A 151 -4.55 -2.00 -7.80
CA ARG A 151 -3.10 -1.82 -7.76
C ARG A 151 -2.77 -0.56 -8.54
N ILE A 152 -2.34 0.48 -7.82
CA ILE A 152 -1.99 1.78 -8.40
C ILE A 152 -0.49 1.86 -8.56
N ALA A 153 -0.02 1.96 -9.80
CA ALA A 153 1.38 2.14 -10.10
C ALA A 153 1.75 3.62 -10.01
N PHE A 154 2.49 4.01 -8.97
CA PHE A 154 3.08 5.34 -8.84
C PHE A 154 4.45 5.40 -9.53
N SER A 155 4.75 6.53 -10.16
CA SER A 155 6.08 6.91 -10.63
C SER A 155 6.60 8.03 -9.74
N VAL A 156 7.80 7.83 -9.19
CA VAL A 156 8.49 8.80 -8.34
C VAL A 156 9.81 9.18 -8.97
N GLU A 157 10.08 10.48 -9.05
CA GLU A 157 11.33 11.04 -9.54
C GLU A 157 11.81 12.11 -8.56
N LYS A 158 13.09 12.08 -8.21
CA LYS A 158 13.73 13.11 -7.38
C LYS A 158 14.14 14.30 -8.26
N LEU A 159 13.80 15.51 -7.82
CA LEU A 159 14.07 16.77 -8.53
C LEU A 159 15.42 17.38 -8.17
#